data_AF-A0AAW7YRC6-F1
#
_entry.id   AF-A0AAW7YRC6-F1
#
_cell.length_a   1.000
_cell.length_b   1.000
_cell.length_c   1.000
_cell.angle_alpha   90.00
_cell.angle_beta   90.00
_cell.angle_gamma   90.00
#
_symmetry.space_group_name_H-M   'P 1'
#
loop_
_entity.id
_entity.type
_entity.pdbx_description
1 polymer ?
#
loop_
_entity_poly.entity_id
_entity_poly.type
_entity_poly.pdbx_seq_one_letter_code
_entity_poly.pdbx_strand_id
1 'polypeptide(L)'
;MYCSNCGNKLTRGSKFCEHCGTPLNNVEYDNYQHPDESFNNDKQLKNNDFPTKNPWELYLDTWKNIFNYKGVTSRRGFWWAFLFHDISLALVSGILSRSTLLIFILRVIIFLPILSSGVRRMRDVNKPIFIPYVLIIGSLVFNENMFYSYILLIPRIILFITMVIFIVFACFETKNYNNRDRIN
;
A
#
# COMPACT_ATOMS: atom_id res chain seq x y z
N MET A 1 -27.83 -24.02 22.60
CA MET A 1 -27.43 -25.43 22.73
C MET A 1 -26.63 -25.60 24.00
N TYR A 2 -26.68 -26.77 24.61
CA TYR A 2 -25.90 -27.12 25.81
C TYR A 2 -24.87 -28.19 25.42
N CYS A 3 -23.72 -28.20 26.10
CA CYS A 3 -22.68 -29.18 25.85
C CYS A 3 -23.17 -30.58 26.20
N SER A 4 -23.00 -31.54 25.29
CA SER A 4 -23.36 -32.94 25.52
C SER A 4 -22.52 -33.61 26.61
N ASN A 5 -21.33 -33.07 26.92
CA ASN A 5 -20.44 -33.65 27.92
C ASN A 5 -20.63 -33.08 29.33
N CYS A 6 -20.77 -31.76 29.48
CA CYS A 6 -20.85 -31.11 30.81
C CYS A 6 -22.17 -30.37 31.09
N GLY A 7 -23.10 -30.34 30.13
CA GLY A 7 -24.40 -29.69 30.30
C GLY A 7 -24.38 -28.15 30.29
N ASN A 8 -23.21 -27.50 30.21
CA ASN A 8 -23.13 -26.04 30.23
C ASN A 8 -23.57 -25.40 28.91
N LYS A 9 -24.13 -24.19 29.01
CA LYS A 9 -24.63 -23.43 27.86
C LYS A 9 -23.48 -23.06 26.93
N LEU A 10 -23.63 -23.36 25.65
CA LEU A 10 -22.62 -23.06 24.65
C LEU A 10 -22.88 -21.71 23.99
N THR A 11 -21.81 -20.95 23.81
CA THR A 11 -21.73 -19.72 23.00
C THR A 11 -21.81 -20.08 21.51
N ARG A 12 -22.56 -19.29 20.73
CA ARG A 12 -22.75 -19.55 19.29
C ARG A 12 -21.41 -19.43 18.56
N GLY A 13 -21.05 -20.45 17.78
CA GLY A 13 -19.81 -20.48 16.98
C GLY A 13 -18.56 -20.97 17.73
N SER A 14 -18.69 -21.45 18.97
CA SER A 14 -17.58 -22.08 19.69
C SER A 14 -17.21 -23.43 19.09
N LYS A 15 -15.91 -23.67 18.88
CA LYS A 15 -15.37 -24.96 18.38
C LYS A 15 -15.17 -25.99 19.49
N PHE A 16 -15.11 -25.52 20.73
CA PHE A 16 -14.90 -26.32 21.94
C PHE A 16 -15.76 -25.73 23.07
N CYS A 17 -16.18 -26.57 24.01
CA CYS A 17 -16.85 -26.09 25.22
C CYS A 17 -15.86 -25.31 26.10
N GLU A 18 -16.17 -24.04 26.38
CA GLU A 18 -15.35 -23.14 27.21
C GLU A 18 -15.14 -23.63 28.65
N HIS A 19 -15.98 -24.57 29.12
CA HIS A 19 -15.98 -25.01 30.51
C HIS A 19 -15.40 -26.43 30.74
N CYS A 20 -15.36 -27.29 29.72
CA CYS A 20 -14.82 -28.65 29.86
C CYS A 20 -13.86 -29.05 28.73
N GLY A 21 -13.61 -28.17 27.76
CA GLY A 21 -12.67 -28.39 26.65
C GLY A 21 -13.13 -29.39 25.59
N THR A 22 -14.37 -29.91 25.67
CA THR A 22 -14.85 -30.93 24.72
C THR A 22 -15.03 -30.32 23.31
N PRO A 23 -14.45 -30.93 22.26
CA PRO A 23 -14.63 -30.47 20.88
C PRO A 23 -16.09 -30.61 20.44
N LEU A 24 -16.60 -29.56 19.79
CA LEU A 24 -17.93 -29.53 19.19
C LEU A 24 -17.79 -29.79 17.70
N ASN A 25 -17.72 -31.07 17.33
CA ASN A 25 -17.65 -31.47 15.93
C ASN A 25 -19.03 -31.29 15.29
N ASN A 26 -19.17 -30.22 14.50
CA ASN A 26 -20.26 -29.97 13.55
C ASN A 26 -21.67 -30.16 14.10
N VAL A 27 -22.11 -29.24 14.96
CA VAL A 27 -23.55 -29.06 15.17
C VAL A 27 -24.08 -28.30 13.96
N GLU A 28 -24.73 -29.04 13.06
CA GLU A 28 -25.49 -28.56 11.91
C GLU A 28 -26.43 -27.42 12.34
N TYR A 29 -26.25 -26.24 11.72
CA TYR A 29 -27.16 -25.11 11.89
C TYR A 29 -28.41 -25.34 11.04
N ASP A 30 -29.33 -26.15 11.56
CA ASP A 30 -30.62 -26.37 10.91
C ASP A 30 -31.62 -25.24 11.20
N ASN A 31 -32.08 -24.65 10.09
CA ASN A 31 -33.40 -24.06 9.82
C ASN A 31 -33.79 -22.69 10.43
N TYR A 32 -33.71 -21.65 9.59
CA TYR A 32 -34.75 -20.62 9.45
C TYR A 32 -35.20 -20.57 7.99
N GLN A 33 -36.49 -20.80 7.76
CA GLN A 33 -37.14 -20.81 6.45
C GLN A 33 -37.30 -19.38 5.90
N HIS A 34 -36.93 -19.17 4.64
CA HIS A 34 -37.45 -18.10 3.79
C HIS A 34 -37.76 -18.71 2.40
N PRO A 35 -38.96 -18.51 1.81
CA PRO A 35 -39.36 -19.21 0.59
C PRO A 35 -38.71 -18.63 -0.67
N ASP A 36 -38.13 -19.53 -1.48
CA ASP A 36 -38.17 -19.70 -2.96
C ASP A 36 -38.57 -18.44 -3.78
N GLU A 37 -37.87 -17.95 -4.81
CA GLU A 37 -37.44 -18.64 -6.03
C GLU A 37 -36.70 -17.61 -6.94
N SER A 38 -35.47 -17.89 -7.39
CA SER A 38 -34.93 -17.56 -8.73
C SER A 38 -33.44 -17.90 -8.84
N PHE A 39 -33.20 -19.03 -9.48
CA PHE A 39 -32.18 -19.25 -10.52
C PHE A 39 -30.87 -18.44 -10.47
N ASN A 40 -29.78 -19.13 -10.13
CA ASN A 40 -28.41 -18.94 -10.62
C ASN A 40 -27.69 -17.60 -10.34
N ASN A 41 -26.63 -17.66 -9.50
CA ASN A 41 -25.24 -17.32 -9.86
C ASN A 41 -24.29 -16.88 -8.72
N ASP A 42 -24.65 -16.93 -7.44
CA ASP A 42 -23.82 -16.26 -6.41
C ASP A 42 -23.02 -17.18 -5.46
N LYS A 43 -22.56 -18.34 -5.93
CA LYS A 43 -21.64 -19.21 -5.17
C LYS A 43 -20.18 -19.18 -5.66
N GLN A 44 -19.75 -18.04 -6.20
CA GLN A 44 -18.33 -17.68 -6.41
C GLN A 44 -17.95 -16.30 -5.87
N LEU A 45 -18.49 -15.85 -4.73
CA LEU A 45 -18.04 -14.60 -4.12
C LEU A 45 -17.76 -14.78 -2.62
N LYS A 46 -16.70 -15.52 -2.30
CA LYS A 46 -15.98 -15.38 -1.00
C LYS A 46 -14.60 -16.04 -0.99
N ASN A 47 -13.87 -15.92 -2.09
CA ASN A 47 -12.42 -15.72 -2.00
C ASN A 47 -12.23 -14.26 -2.41
N ASN A 48 -12.00 -13.37 -1.45
CA ASN A 48 -11.50 -12.03 -1.75
C ASN A 48 -10.01 -12.13 -2.16
N ASP A 49 -9.72 -12.99 -3.14
CA ASP A 49 -8.52 -12.85 -3.95
C ASP A 49 -8.76 -11.59 -4.77
N PHE A 50 -8.35 -10.45 -4.22
CA PHE A 50 -8.01 -9.32 -5.08
C PHE A 50 -7.11 -9.90 -6.18
N PRO A 51 -7.47 -9.76 -7.48
CA PRO A 51 -6.67 -10.31 -8.55
C PRO A 51 -5.24 -9.82 -8.31
N THR A 52 -4.31 -10.77 -8.16
CA THR A 52 -2.93 -10.45 -7.78
C THR A 52 -2.30 -9.70 -8.94
N LYS A 53 -2.41 -8.38 -8.94
CA LYS A 53 -1.87 -7.55 -10.00
C LYS A 53 -0.38 -7.78 -10.16
N ASN A 54 0.05 -7.81 -11.41
CA ASN A 54 1.45 -7.93 -11.74
C ASN A 54 2.23 -6.71 -11.24
N PRO A 55 3.53 -6.84 -10.94
CA PRO A 55 4.37 -5.71 -10.52
C PRO A 55 4.23 -4.47 -11.41
N TRP A 56 4.18 -4.67 -12.73
CA TRP A 56 4.00 -3.61 -13.72
C TRP A 56 2.63 -2.92 -13.62
N GLU A 57 1.55 -3.68 -13.42
CA GLU A 57 0.21 -3.12 -13.27
C GLU A 57 0.11 -2.23 -12.02
N LEU A 58 0.78 -2.61 -10.94
CA LEU A 58 0.84 -1.81 -9.70
C LEU A 58 1.54 -0.45 -9.93
N TYR A 59 2.57 -0.43 -10.78
CA TYR A 59 3.22 0.82 -11.17
C TYR A 59 2.29 1.70 -12.03
N LEU A 60 1.64 1.12 -13.04
CA LEU A 60 0.68 1.84 -13.88
C LEU A 60 -0.52 2.38 -13.09
N ASP A 61 -1.01 1.65 -12.09
CA ASP A 61 -2.10 2.11 -11.24
C ASP A 61 -1.72 3.33 -10.40
N THR A 62 -0.43 3.48 -10.09
CA THR A 62 0.10 4.69 -9.42
C THR A 62 0.01 5.91 -10.32
N TRP A 63 0.28 5.75 -11.62
CA TRP A 63 0.09 6.79 -12.63
C TRP A 63 -1.38 7.13 -12.85
N LYS A 64 -2.25 6.12 -12.99
CA LYS A 64 -3.71 6.33 -13.16
C LYS A 64 -4.32 7.10 -11.98
N ASN A 65 -3.86 6.80 -10.77
CA ASN A 65 -4.35 7.40 -9.54
C ASN A 65 -3.51 8.58 -9.07
N ILE A 66 -2.73 9.24 -9.94
CA ILE A 66 -1.81 10.31 -9.54
C ILE A 66 -2.51 11.48 -8.81
N PHE A 67 -3.76 11.81 -9.19
CA PHE A 67 -4.54 12.86 -8.52
C PHE A 67 -5.59 12.31 -7.53
N ASN A 68 -5.70 10.99 -7.38
CA ASN A 68 -6.62 10.38 -6.43
C ASN A 68 -5.98 10.28 -5.04
N TYR A 69 -6.19 11.29 -4.21
CA TYR A 69 -5.65 11.30 -2.84
C TYR A 69 -6.55 10.59 -1.82
N LYS A 70 -7.77 10.18 -2.18
CA LYS A 70 -8.72 9.57 -1.24
C LYS A 70 -8.40 8.09 -1.00
N GLY A 71 -8.08 7.34 -2.06
CA GLY A 71 -7.84 5.90 -2.02
C GLY A 71 -6.66 5.46 -1.15
N VAL A 72 -6.63 4.18 -0.77
CA VAL A 72 -5.58 3.58 0.08
C VAL A 72 -4.56 2.83 -0.76
N THR A 73 -3.29 3.06 -0.44
CA THR A 73 -2.16 2.40 -1.12
C THR A 73 -1.69 1.22 -0.27
N SER A 74 -1.79 0.00 -0.81
CA SER A 74 -1.25 -1.20 -0.18
C SER A 74 0.28 -1.15 -0.07
N ARG A 75 0.84 -1.83 0.93
CA ARG A 75 2.30 -2.00 1.11
C ARG A 75 2.97 -2.52 -0.15
N ARG A 76 2.44 -3.63 -0.69
CA ARG A 76 2.96 -4.29 -1.88
C ARG A 76 2.98 -3.33 -3.07
N GLY A 77 1.87 -2.66 -3.36
CA GLY A 77 1.83 -1.76 -4.52
C GLY A 77 2.67 -0.50 -4.35
N PHE A 78 2.83 0.00 -3.11
CA PHE A 78 3.78 1.10 -2.84
C PHE A 78 5.23 0.71 -3.16
N TRP A 79 5.70 -0.44 -2.64
CA TRP A 79 7.09 -0.86 -2.83
C TRP A 79 7.42 -1.22 -4.27
N TRP A 80 6.49 -1.87 -4.99
CA TRP A 80 6.67 -2.08 -6.42
C TRP A 80 6.72 -0.75 -7.18
N ALA A 81 5.82 0.20 -6.87
CA ALA A 81 5.87 1.52 -7.52
C ALA A 81 7.18 2.28 -7.24
N PHE A 82 7.69 2.20 -6.00
CA PHE A 82 8.98 2.78 -5.61
C PHE A 82 10.14 2.16 -6.40
N LEU A 83 10.18 0.83 -6.50
CA LEU A 83 11.21 0.12 -7.28
C LEU A 83 11.18 0.49 -8.76
N PHE A 84 9.99 0.48 -9.40
CA PHE A 84 9.88 0.84 -10.81
C PHE A 84 10.23 2.31 -11.08
N HIS A 85 9.98 3.19 -10.12
CA HIS A 85 10.40 4.58 -10.18
C HIS A 85 11.94 4.71 -10.18
N ASP A 86 12.63 4.02 -9.27
CA ASP A 86 14.10 4.02 -9.21
C ASP A 86 14.73 3.46 -10.50
N ILE A 87 14.17 2.38 -11.06
CA ILE A 87 14.59 1.84 -12.36
C ILE A 87 14.37 2.88 -13.48
N SER A 88 13.20 3.52 -13.51
CA SER A 88 12.89 4.55 -14.52
C SER A 88 13.88 5.72 -14.45
N LEU A 89 14.25 6.15 -13.24
CA LEU A 89 15.20 7.24 -13.03
C LEU A 89 16.63 6.86 -13.48
N ALA A 90 17.05 5.63 -13.21
CA ALA A 90 18.34 5.10 -13.68
C ALA A 90 18.39 5.03 -15.21
N LEU A 91 17.32 4.54 -15.85
CA LEU A 91 17.22 4.47 -17.31
C LEU A 91 17.28 5.86 -17.97
N VAL A 92 16.53 6.84 -17.44
CA VAL A 92 16.57 8.23 -17.95
C VAL A 92 17.97 8.82 -17.84
N SER A 93 18.69 8.53 -16.76
CA SER A 93 20.04 9.06 -16.53
C SER A 93 21.10 8.37 -17.38
N GLY A 94 20.94 7.08 -17.69
CA GLY A 94 21.90 6.30 -18.47
C GLY A 94 21.76 6.44 -19.99
N ILE A 95 20.54 6.65 -20.51
CA ILE A 95 20.26 6.62 -21.96
C ILE A 95 20.33 8.03 -22.58
N LEU A 96 19.89 9.06 -21.86
CA LEU A 96 19.83 10.43 -22.39
C LEU A 96 21.11 11.17 -22.05
N SER A 97 22.19 10.93 -22.79
CA SER A 97 23.49 11.60 -22.54
C SER A 97 23.65 12.96 -23.25
N ARG A 98 22.65 13.44 -24.00
CA ARG A 98 22.81 14.53 -24.98
C ARG A 98 22.03 15.84 -24.72
N SER A 99 21.06 15.89 -23.80
CA SER A 99 20.28 17.12 -23.53
C SER A 99 19.93 17.31 -22.06
N THR A 100 20.56 18.28 -21.40
CA THR A 100 20.40 18.56 -19.95
C THR A 100 19.00 19.03 -19.58
N LEU A 101 18.35 19.86 -20.41
CA LEU A 101 17.00 20.38 -20.14
C LEU A 101 15.93 19.31 -20.29
N LEU A 102 16.03 18.45 -21.31
CA LEU A 102 15.06 17.39 -21.54
C LEU A 102 15.11 16.36 -20.41
N ILE A 103 16.31 15.99 -19.96
CA ILE A 103 16.50 15.12 -18.79
C ILE A 103 15.85 15.73 -17.54
N PHE A 104 16.04 17.03 -17.31
CA PHE A 104 15.45 17.72 -16.17
C PHE A 104 13.92 17.66 -16.19
N ILE A 105 13.29 17.98 -17.33
CA ILE A 105 11.84 17.93 -17.49
C ILE A 105 11.30 16.50 -17.26
N LEU A 106 11.94 15.49 -17.84
CA LEU A 106 11.54 14.09 -17.65
C LEU A 106 11.67 13.63 -16.20
N ARG A 107 12.73 14.02 -15.49
CA ARG A 107 12.89 13.72 -14.06
C ARG A 107 11.72 14.29 -13.26
N VAL A 108 11.36 15.55 -13.47
CA VAL A 108 10.22 16.17 -12.78
C VAL A 108 8.92 15.40 -13.03
N ILE A 109 8.65 15.00 -14.27
CA ILE A 109 7.45 14.22 -14.63
C ILE A 109 7.45 12.86 -13.91
N ILE A 110 8.57 12.15 -13.90
CA ILE A 110 8.70 10.81 -13.28
C ILE A 110 8.56 10.86 -11.74
N PHE A 111 8.87 11.99 -11.11
CA PHE A 111 8.69 12.19 -9.66
C PHE A 111 7.22 12.41 -9.24
N LEU A 112 6.33 12.82 -10.14
CA LEU A 112 4.92 13.07 -9.81
C LEU A 112 4.17 11.85 -9.22
N PRO A 113 4.21 10.64 -9.85
CA PRO A 113 3.51 9.47 -9.31
C PRO A 113 4.05 9.04 -7.94
N ILE A 114 5.38 9.12 -7.72
CA ILE A 114 5.97 8.72 -6.44
C ILE A 114 5.68 9.74 -5.34
N LEU A 115 5.60 11.04 -5.66
CA LEU A 115 5.16 12.07 -4.73
C LEU A 115 3.74 11.78 -4.24
N SER A 116 2.82 11.58 -5.18
CA SER A 116 1.41 11.29 -4.88
C SER A 116 1.25 10.02 -4.05
N SER A 117 1.93 8.94 -4.46
CA SER A 117 1.95 7.67 -3.74
C SER A 117 2.55 7.80 -2.34
N GLY A 118 3.67 8.52 -2.20
CA GLY A 118 4.34 8.76 -0.93
C GLY A 118 3.46 9.58 0.03
N VAL A 119 2.79 10.61 -0.46
CA VAL A 119 1.83 11.41 0.31
C VAL A 119 0.68 10.54 0.82
N ARG A 120 0.07 9.73 -0.07
CA ARG A 120 -0.97 8.77 0.34
C ARG A 120 -0.45 7.81 1.40
N ARG A 121 0.73 7.24 1.17
CA ARG A 121 1.34 6.25 2.07
C ARG A 121 1.56 6.83 3.46
N MET A 122 2.13 8.04 3.54
CA MET A 122 2.37 8.74 4.80
C MET A 122 1.08 9.05 5.56
N ARG A 123 0.05 9.50 4.84
CA ARG A 123 -1.29 9.66 5.41
C ARG A 123 -1.86 8.33 5.90
N ASP A 124 -1.70 7.24 5.13
CA ASP A 124 -2.25 5.92 5.47
C ASP A 124 -1.60 5.31 6.72
N VAL A 125 -0.33 5.64 7.02
CA VAL A 125 0.36 5.21 8.25
C VAL A 125 0.25 6.23 9.41
N ASN A 126 -0.49 7.33 9.20
CA ASN A 126 -0.63 8.45 10.13
C ASN A 126 0.74 9.07 10.52
N LYS A 127 1.54 9.40 9.52
CA LYS A 127 2.85 10.06 9.65
C LYS A 127 2.86 11.38 8.85
N PRO A 128 3.84 12.27 9.08
CA PRO A 128 3.80 13.61 8.50
C PRO A 128 3.85 13.59 6.96
N ILE A 129 2.90 14.26 6.34
CA ILE A 129 2.69 14.24 4.88
C ILE A 129 3.78 15.05 4.14
N PHE A 130 4.47 15.98 4.81
CA PHE A 130 5.49 16.82 4.20
C PHE A 130 6.79 16.07 3.86
N ILE A 131 7.07 14.91 4.48
CA ILE A 131 8.33 14.15 4.28
C ILE A 131 8.62 13.87 2.80
N PRO A 132 7.69 13.29 2.00
CA PRO A 132 7.94 13.06 0.57
C PRO A 132 8.20 14.35 -0.23
N TYR A 133 7.59 15.49 0.15
CA TYR A 133 7.88 16.77 -0.51
C TYR A 133 9.29 17.25 -0.23
N VAL A 134 9.76 17.14 1.02
CA VAL A 134 11.13 17.50 1.41
C VAL A 134 12.15 16.67 0.62
N LEU A 135 11.89 15.37 0.45
CA LEU A 135 12.77 14.49 -0.32
C LEU A 135 12.86 14.89 -1.80
N ILE A 136 11.72 15.18 -2.44
CA ILE A 136 11.70 15.51 -3.87
C ILE A 136 12.26 16.91 -4.13
N ILE A 137 11.80 17.92 -3.39
CA ILE A 137 12.30 19.30 -3.54
C ILE A 137 13.80 19.33 -3.21
N GLY A 138 14.21 18.71 -2.10
CA GLY A 138 15.60 18.62 -1.72
C GLY A 138 16.45 17.91 -2.78
N SER A 139 15.97 16.80 -3.35
CA SER A 139 16.68 16.10 -4.42
C SER A 139 16.83 16.92 -5.71
N LEU A 140 15.88 17.81 -6.01
CA LEU A 140 15.95 18.69 -7.18
C LEU A 140 16.91 19.87 -6.93
N VAL A 141 16.84 20.49 -5.75
CA VAL A 141 17.65 21.66 -5.38
C VAL A 141 19.11 21.31 -5.15
N PHE A 142 19.39 20.22 -4.43
CA PHE A 142 20.75 19.82 -4.05
C PHE A 142 21.37 18.80 -5.02
N ASN A 143 20.98 18.86 -6.30
CA ASN A 143 21.55 18.03 -7.35
C ASN A 143 22.99 18.47 -7.69
N GLU A 144 23.85 17.51 -8.03
CA GLU A 144 25.29 17.68 -8.28
C GLU A 144 25.61 18.68 -9.40
N ASN A 145 24.66 18.92 -10.30
CA ASN A 145 24.82 19.80 -11.44
C ASN A 145 24.81 21.30 -11.08
N MET A 146 24.33 21.69 -9.89
CA MET A 146 24.04 23.09 -9.58
C MET A 146 25.05 23.75 -8.63
N PHE A 147 25.77 23.00 -7.78
CA PHE A 147 26.70 23.58 -6.80
C PHE A 147 27.97 22.73 -6.62
N TYR A 148 29.00 23.36 -6.04
CA TYR A 148 30.27 22.73 -5.72
C TYR A 148 30.09 21.60 -4.70
N SER A 149 30.78 20.47 -4.91
CA SER A 149 30.55 19.18 -4.24
C SER A 149 30.61 19.22 -2.71
N TYR A 150 31.47 20.08 -2.13
CA TYR A 150 31.63 20.19 -0.68
C TYR A 150 30.48 20.93 0.02
N ILE A 151 29.92 21.98 -0.61
CA ILE A 151 28.81 22.76 -0.03
C ILE A 151 27.52 21.93 0.02
N LEU A 152 27.37 20.97 -0.89
CA LEU A 152 26.20 20.10 -0.98
C LEU A 152 26.26 18.85 -0.09
N LEU A 153 27.41 18.53 0.52
CA LEU A 153 27.58 17.28 1.25
C LEU A 153 26.63 17.19 2.47
N ILE A 154 26.56 18.25 3.27
CA ILE A 154 25.75 18.29 4.50
C ILE A 154 24.24 18.16 4.18
N PRO A 155 23.65 18.99 3.28
CA PRO A 155 22.25 18.82 2.89
C PRO A 155 21.92 17.43 2.33
N ARG A 156 22.84 16.82 1.58
CA ARG A 156 22.65 15.47 1.03
C ARG A 156 22.65 14.38 2.10
N ILE A 157 23.50 14.50 3.12
CA ILE A 157 23.47 13.58 4.28
C ILE A 157 22.13 13.71 5.02
N ILE A 158 21.64 14.94 5.22
CA ILE A 158 20.33 15.17 5.86
C ILE A 158 19.19 14.56 5.05
N LEU A 159 19.21 14.74 3.72
CA LEU A 159 18.22 14.13 2.82
C LEU A 159 18.29 12.60 2.86
N PHE A 160 19.49 12.03 2.89
CA PHE A 160 19.67 10.58 2.98
C PHE A 160 19.09 10.04 4.29
N ILE A 161 19.36 10.68 5.43
CA ILE A 161 18.75 10.31 6.72
C ILE A 161 17.23 10.42 6.65
N THR A 162 16.71 11.50 6.06
CA THR A 162 15.27 11.69 5.89
C THR A 162 14.64 10.62 4.99
N MET A 163 15.37 10.16 3.96
CA MET A 163 14.94 9.08 3.07
C MET A 163 14.84 7.75 3.83
N VAL A 164 15.83 7.44 4.67
CA VAL A 164 15.79 6.24 5.53
C VAL A 164 14.59 6.30 6.48
N ILE A 165 14.33 7.44 7.11
CA ILE A 165 13.15 7.63 7.97
C ILE A 165 11.85 7.41 7.19
N PHE A 166 11.76 7.98 5.98
CA PHE A 166 10.61 7.78 5.10
C PHE A 166 10.38 6.31 4.76
N ILE A 167 11.44 5.58 4.38
CA ILE A 167 11.41 4.14 4.08
C ILE A 167 10.89 3.34 5.27
N VAL A 168 11.42 3.61 6.47
CA VAL A 168 11.00 2.94 7.70
C VAL A 168 9.51 3.20 7.97
N PHE A 169 9.05 4.44 7.85
CA PHE A 169 7.63 4.76 8.02
C PHE A 169 6.76 4.13 6.93
N ALA A 170 7.24 4.05 5.69
CA ALA A 170 6.54 3.42 4.59
C ALA A 170 6.38 1.89 4.77
N CYS A 171 7.16 1.25 5.65
CA CYS A 171 6.98 -0.15 6.02
C CYS A 171 5.81 -0.40 6.99
N PHE A 172 5.38 0.61 7.75
CA PHE A 172 4.38 0.44 8.80
C PHE A 172 2.99 0.06 8.26
N GLU A 173 2.17 -0.59 9.07
CA GLU A 173 0.84 -1.02 8.62
C GLU A 173 -0.10 0.16 8.38
N THR A 174 -0.97 0.04 7.38
CA THR A 174 -2.02 1.04 7.12
C THR A 174 -3.02 1.07 8.26
N LYS A 175 -3.28 2.26 8.80
CA LYS A 175 -4.28 2.48 9.85
C LYS A 175 -5.60 2.95 9.23
N ASN A 176 -6.72 2.52 9.80
CA ASN A 176 -8.08 3.02 9.47
C ASN A 176 -8.39 3.02 7.96
N TYR A 177 -8.38 1.85 7.31
CA TYR A 177 -8.67 1.73 5.87
C TYR A 177 -10.06 1.14 5.55
N ASN A 178 -10.86 0.81 6.57
CA ASN A 178 -12.13 0.07 6.41
C ASN A 178 -13.17 0.77 5.52
N ASN A 179 -13.12 2.10 5.40
CA ASN A 179 -14.07 2.90 4.61
C ASN A 179 -13.44 3.49 3.33
N ARG A 180 -12.28 2.98 2.89
CA ARG A 180 -11.54 3.54 1.76
C ARG A 180 -11.21 2.48 0.73
N ASP A 181 -11.45 2.81 -0.54
CA ASP A 181 -11.16 1.91 -1.64
C ASP A 181 -9.65 1.73 -1.84
N ARG A 182 -9.24 0.48 -2.03
CA ARG A 182 -7.87 0.13 -2.38
C ARG A 182 -7.65 0.43 -3.86
N ILE A 183 -6.62 1.23 -4.17
CA ILE A 183 -6.33 1.62 -5.56
C ILE A 183 -5.42 0.64 -6.29
N ASN A 184 -4.73 -0.25 -5.57
CA ASN A 184 -3.73 -1.18 -6.10
C ASN A 184 -3.97 -2.62 -5.66
#